data_AF-W7W7T7-F1
#
_entry.id   AF-W7W7T7-F1
#
_cell.length_a   1.000
_cell.length_b   1.000
_cell.length_c   1.000
_cell.angle_alpha   90.00
_cell.angle_beta   90.00
_cell.angle_gamma   90.00
#
_symmetry.space_group_name_H-M   'P 1'
#
loop_
_entity.id
_entity.type
_entity.pdbx_description
1 polymer ?
#
loop_
_entity_poly.entity_id
_entity_poly.type
_entity_poly.pdbx_seq_one_letter_code
_entity_poly.pdbx_strand_id
1 'polypeptide(L)'
;MRASLVVAAALLIGTLLTQIAVQYRDAFAAQWPQARPTLETLCEVLDCRIEPLRRLAAITVESSGLTQVEGSDAYRLSLTLHNRGQVDIALPSVDLSVTDNSGTLVSRRALAPADFRTATGGSVPGVALAPGSESQLQALLTARGARISGYTVELFYP
;
A
#
# COMPACT_ATOMS: atom_id res chain seq x y z
N MET A 1 33.92 36.91 13.85
CA MET A 1 32.85 36.32 14.68
C MET A 1 31.46 36.45 14.07
N ARG A 2 30.98 37.63 13.66
CA ARG A 2 29.62 37.75 13.08
C ARG A 2 29.49 37.07 11.71
N ALA A 3 30.43 37.29 10.80
CA ALA A 3 30.42 36.65 9.47
C ALA A 3 30.52 35.11 9.54
N SER A 4 31.32 34.57 10.46
CA SER A 4 31.44 33.12 10.67
C SER A 4 30.14 32.51 11.21
N LEU A 5 29.42 33.22 12.08
CA LEU A 5 28.10 32.78 12.57
C LEU A 5 27.05 32.82 11.46
N VAL A 6 27.09 33.82 10.57
CA VAL A 6 26.18 33.92 9.42
C VAL A 6 26.43 32.78 8.42
N VAL A 7 27.69 32.49 8.10
CA VAL A 7 28.04 31.38 7.21
C VAL A 7 27.65 30.03 7.83
N ALA A 8 27.94 29.83 9.12
CA ALA A 8 27.55 28.61 9.82
C ALA A 8 26.02 28.43 9.86
N ALA A 9 25.27 29.51 10.12
CA ALA A 9 23.80 29.48 10.11
C ALA A 9 23.25 29.14 8.72
N ALA A 10 23.79 29.75 7.65
CA ALA A 10 23.36 29.45 6.28
C ALA A 10 23.63 27.98 5.91
N LEU A 11 24.78 27.45 6.31
CA LEU A 11 25.15 26.06 6.06
C LEU A 11 24.23 25.09 6.83
N LEU A 12 23.95 25.38 8.10
CA LEU A 12 23.00 24.61 8.92
C LEU A 12 21.58 24.62 8.33
N ILE A 13 21.11 25.77 7.84
CA ILE A 13 19.80 25.88 7.18
C ILE A 13 19.78 25.03 5.91
N GLY A 14 20.83 25.10 5.09
CA GLY A 14 20.96 24.27 3.89
C GLY A 14 20.89 22.78 4.21
N THR A 15 21.67 22.32 5.19
CA THR A 15 21.65 20.92 5.63
C THR A 15 20.29 20.52 6.19
N LEU A 16 19.61 21.39 6.94
CA LEU A 16 18.28 21.11 7.48
C LEU A 16 17.25 20.95 6.35
N LEU A 17 17.27 21.82 5.34
CA LEU A 17 16.38 21.72 4.20
C LEU A 17 16.61 20.44 3.40
N THR A 18 17.87 20.04 3.20
CA THR A 18 18.18 18.76 2.57
C THR A 18 17.66 17.57 3.39
N GLN A 19 17.84 17.60 4.71
CA GLN A 19 17.30 16.54 5.58
C GLN A 19 15.78 16.45 5.50
N ILE A 20 15.07 17.59 5.50
CA ILE A 20 13.61 17.61 5.35
C ILE A 20 13.21 17.05 3.98
N ALA A 21 13.88 17.46 2.90
CA ALA A 21 13.58 16.97 1.55
C ALA A 21 13.77 15.45 1.43
N VAL A 22 14.83 14.90 2.02
CA VAL A 22 15.11 13.46 2.01
C VAL A 22 14.15 12.67 2.91
N GLN A 23 13.78 13.23 4.06
CA GLN A 23 12.86 12.60 5.02
C GLN A 23 11.42 12.58 4.51
N TYR A 24 10.98 13.64 3.84
CA TYR A 24 9.61 13.79 3.31
C TYR A 24 9.53 13.59 1.80
N ARG A 25 10.54 12.94 1.20
CA ARG A 25 10.65 12.73 -0.25
C ARG A 25 9.39 12.12 -0.87
N ASP A 26 8.79 11.13 -0.21
CA ASP A 26 7.62 10.41 -0.70
C ASP A 26 6.38 11.30 -0.68
N ALA A 27 6.21 12.09 0.38
CA ALA A 27 5.12 13.05 0.49
C ALA A 27 5.26 14.19 -0.54
N PHE A 28 6.48 14.67 -0.78
CA PHE A 28 6.74 15.69 -1.79
C PHE A 28 6.50 15.16 -3.21
N ALA A 29 6.96 13.94 -3.51
CA ALA A 29 6.72 13.30 -4.80
C ALA A 29 5.23 13.02 -5.03
N ALA A 30 4.49 12.66 -3.97
CA ALA A 30 3.06 12.43 -4.03
C ALA A 30 2.26 13.73 -4.24
N GLN A 31 2.64 14.83 -3.59
CA GLN A 31 1.93 16.11 -3.68
C GLN A 31 2.29 16.91 -4.94
N TRP A 32 3.54 16.81 -5.41
CA TRP A 32 4.04 17.48 -6.60
C TRP A 32 4.65 16.48 -7.58
N PRO A 33 3.84 15.84 -8.43
CA PRO A 33 4.31 14.86 -9.42
C PRO A 33 5.38 15.44 -10.36
N GLN A 34 5.31 16.75 -10.66
CA GLN A 34 6.28 17.46 -11.47
C GLN A 34 7.69 17.56 -10.86
N ALA A 35 7.81 17.45 -9.52
CA ALA A 35 9.09 17.46 -8.82
C ALA A 35 9.67 16.04 -8.62
N ARG A 36 8.91 15.01 -8.96
CA ARG A 36 9.35 13.61 -8.88
C ARG A 36 10.67 13.33 -9.63
N PRO A 37 10.88 13.73 -10.89
CA PRO A 37 12.13 13.42 -11.60
C PRO A 37 13.36 14.09 -10.95
N THR A 38 13.20 15.30 -10.42
CA THR A 38 14.29 15.98 -9.69
C THR A 38 14.58 15.33 -8.33
N LEU A 39 13.56 14.78 -7.67
CA LEU A 39 13.74 14.01 -6.43
C LEU A 39 14.35 12.63 -6.70
N GLU A 40 14.02 11.98 -7.81
CA GLU A 40 14.58 10.67 -8.20
C GLU A 40 16.09 10.81 -8.45
N THR A 41 16.52 11.81 -9.21
CA THR A 41 17.96 12.10 -9.43
C THR A 41 18.69 12.46 -8.14
N LEU A 42 18.08 13.24 -7.24
CA LEU A 42 18.65 13.49 -5.91
C LEU A 42 18.81 12.19 -5.12
N CYS A 43 17.82 11.30 -5.23
CA CYS A 43 17.83 10.03 -4.53
C CYS A 43 18.85 9.03 -5.06
N GLU A 44 19.14 9.01 -6.36
CA GLU A 44 20.23 8.20 -6.91
C GLU A 44 21.59 8.57 -6.31
N VAL A 45 21.83 9.86 -6.05
CA VAL A 45 23.08 10.34 -5.43
C VAL A 45 23.13 9.99 -3.94
N LEU A 46 21.98 10.00 -3.27
CA LEU A 46 21.87 9.79 -1.82
C LEU A 46 21.51 8.34 -1.44
N ASP A 47 21.48 7.43 -2.41
CA ASP A 47 21.04 6.03 -2.28
C ASP A 47 19.66 5.90 -1.57
N CYS A 48 18.73 6.82 -1.89
CA CYS A 48 17.34 6.72 -1.47
C CYS A 48 16.42 6.27 -2.60
N ARG A 49 15.20 5.86 -2.24
CA ARG A 49 14.14 5.50 -3.20
C ARG A 49 12.85 6.20 -2.82
N ILE A 50 12.14 6.69 -3.83
CA ILE A 50 10.79 7.23 -3.68
C ILE A 50 9.80 6.09 -3.72
N GLU A 51 9.08 5.88 -2.62
CA GLU A 51 8.03 4.88 -2.53
C GLU A 51 6.64 5.55 -2.57
N PRO A 52 5.59 4.84 -3.02
CA PRO A 52 4.23 5.34 -2.91
C PRO A 52 3.85 5.58 -1.45
N LEU A 53 3.04 6.62 -1.21
CA LEU A 53 2.69 7.01 0.15
C LEU A 53 1.86 5.91 0.83
N ARG A 54 2.27 5.48 2.03
CA ARG A 54 1.53 4.50 2.83
C ARG A 54 0.57 5.24 3.77
N ARG A 55 -0.73 5.24 3.45
CA ARG A 55 -1.75 5.91 4.27
C ARG A 55 -3.07 5.14 4.27
N LEU A 56 -3.28 4.30 5.29
CA LEU A 56 -4.48 3.44 5.41
C LEU A 56 -5.77 4.25 5.44
N ALA A 57 -5.77 5.42 6.10
CA ALA A 57 -6.95 6.29 6.18
C ALA A 57 -7.42 6.85 4.82
N ALA A 58 -6.60 6.76 3.77
CA ALA A 58 -6.98 7.17 2.41
C ALA A 58 -7.62 6.03 1.60
N ILE A 59 -7.51 4.78 2.05
CA ILE A 59 -8.05 3.60 1.37
C ILE A 59 -9.27 3.10 2.12
N THR A 60 -10.33 2.79 1.38
CA THR A 60 -11.54 2.16 1.91
C THR A 60 -11.79 0.84 1.19
N VAL A 61 -12.25 -0.17 1.93
CA VAL A 61 -12.78 -1.40 1.36
C VAL A 61 -14.23 -1.13 0.98
N GLU A 62 -14.49 -1.02 -0.33
CA GLU A 62 -15.85 -0.78 -0.84
C GLU A 62 -16.67 -2.08 -0.82
N SER A 63 -16.04 -3.20 -1.17
CA SER A 63 -16.64 -4.52 -1.05
C SER A 63 -15.59 -5.58 -0.78
N SER A 64 -15.98 -6.61 -0.02
CA SER A 64 -15.20 -7.82 0.16
C SER A 64 -16.12 -9.03 0.01
N GLY A 65 -15.58 -10.12 -0.53
CA GLY A 65 -16.31 -11.35 -0.79
C GLY A 65 -15.37 -12.54 -0.77
N LEU A 66 -15.74 -13.61 -0.07
CA LEU A 66 -15.02 -14.88 -0.11
C LEU A 66 -15.95 -15.95 -0.68
N THR A 67 -15.63 -16.49 -1.85
CA THR A 67 -16.44 -17.50 -2.52
C THR A 67 -15.64 -18.78 -2.74
N GLN A 68 -16.27 -19.94 -2.53
CA GLN A 68 -15.64 -21.21 -2.87
C GLN A 68 -15.65 -21.39 -4.40
N VAL A 69 -14.53 -21.83 -4.95
CA VAL A 69 -14.43 -22.17 -6.38
C VAL A 69 -15.04 -23.55 -6.57
N GLU A 70 -16.08 -23.62 -7.41
CA GLU A 70 -16.82 -24.85 -7.69
C GLU A 70 -15.89 -26.00 -8.09
N GLY A 71 -16.15 -27.18 -7.51
CA GLY A 71 -15.35 -28.38 -7.78
C GLY A 71 -13.94 -28.37 -7.19
N SER A 72 -13.61 -27.45 -6.26
CA SER A 72 -12.29 -27.40 -5.64
C SER A 72 -12.32 -27.00 -4.15
N ASP A 73 -11.21 -27.26 -3.46
CA ASP A 73 -10.93 -26.78 -2.10
C ASP A 73 -10.31 -25.36 -2.09
N ALA A 74 -10.46 -24.63 -3.19
CA ALA A 74 -9.97 -23.26 -3.34
C ALA A 74 -11.08 -22.24 -3.04
N TYR A 75 -10.68 -21.14 -2.42
CA TYR A 75 -11.51 -19.99 -2.14
C TYR A 75 -10.96 -18.78 -2.87
N ARG A 76 -11.85 -18.02 -3.51
CA ARG A 76 -11.54 -16.76 -4.17
C ARG A 76 -11.93 -15.63 -3.23
N LEU A 77 -10.94 -14.86 -2.80
CA LEU A 77 -11.17 -13.57 -2.15
C LEU A 77 -11.27 -12.51 -3.24
N SER A 78 -12.39 -11.81 -3.29
CA SER A 78 -12.62 -10.62 -4.11
C SER A 78 -12.67 -9.41 -3.19
N LEU A 79 -11.89 -8.38 -3.50
CA LEU A 79 -11.76 -7.16 -2.71
C LEU A 79 -11.78 -5.95 -3.63
N THR A 80 -12.65 -4.99 -3.35
CA THR A 80 -12.66 -3.71 -4.06
C THR A 80 -12.10 -2.65 -3.13
N LEU A 81 -10.95 -2.09 -3.51
CA LEU A 81 -10.31 -1.00 -2.80
C LEU A 81 -10.56 0.31 -3.54
N HIS A 82 -10.92 1.35 -2.79
CA HIS A 82 -11.08 2.70 -3.31
C HIS A 82 -10.08 3.64 -2.63
N ASN A 83 -9.30 4.36 -3.42
CA ASN A 83 -8.43 5.43 -2.93
C ASN A 83 -9.23 6.74 -2.88
N ARG A 84 -9.66 7.15 -1.69
CA ARG A 84 -10.35 8.42 -1.43
C ARG A 84 -9.40 9.61 -1.28
N GLY A 85 -8.10 9.37 -1.37
CA GLY A 85 -7.06 10.39 -1.31
C GLY A 85 -6.90 11.16 -2.62
N GLN A 86 -6.10 12.22 -2.55
CA GLN A 86 -5.74 13.09 -3.68
C GLN A 86 -4.37 12.76 -4.28
N VAL A 87 -3.73 11.68 -3.81
CA VAL A 87 -2.40 11.25 -4.25
C VAL A 87 -2.38 9.74 -4.46
N ASP A 88 -1.35 9.25 -5.14
CA ASP A 88 -1.09 7.82 -5.28
C ASP A 88 -0.77 7.20 -3.91
N ILE A 89 -1.51 6.15 -3.54
CA ILE A 89 -1.34 5.45 -2.26
C ILE A 89 -0.87 4.03 -2.50
N ALA A 90 0.13 3.58 -1.74
CA ALA A 90 0.64 2.22 -1.81
C ALA A 90 -0.47 1.17 -1.61
N LEU A 91 -0.46 0.08 -2.35
CA LEU A 91 -1.39 -1.01 -2.13
C LEU A 91 -1.11 -1.66 -0.77
N PRO A 92 -2.11 -1.75 0.14
CA PRO A 92 -1.90 -2.33 1.46
C PRO A 92 -1.81 -3.85 1.38
N SER A 93 -1.19 -4.43 2.41
CA SER A 93 -1.35 -5.85 2.69
C SER A 93 -2.73 -6.09 3.32
N VAL A 94 -3.24 -7.30 3.15
CA VAL A 94 -4.57 -7.69 3.60
C VAL A 94 -4.44 -8.86 4.55
N ASP A 95 -4.92 -8.68 5.76
CA ASP A 95 -5.04 -9.77 6.73
C ASP A 95 -6.41 -10.43 6.57
N LEU A 96 -6.40 -11.67 6.13
CA LEU A 96 -7.58 -12.49 5.99
C LEU A 96 -7.67 -13.44 7.18
N SER A 97 -8.67 -13.21 8.03
CA SER A 97 -9.05 -14.12 9.09
C SER A 97 -10.29 -14.90 8.69
N VAL A 98 -10.27 -16.21 8.90
CA VAL A 98 -11.33 -17.13 8.46
C VAL A 98 -11.86 -17.87 9.68
N THR A 99 -13.18 -17.92 9.84
CA THR A 99 -13.84 -18.54 10.99
C THR A 99 -14.77 -19.69 10.60
N ASP A 100 -14.96 -20.62 11.53
CA ASP A 100 -15.95 -21.70 11.41
C ASP A 100 -17.36 -21.27 11.86
N ASN A 101 -18.30 -22.21 11.87
CA ASN A 101 -19.69 -21.98 12.30
C ASN A 101 -19.82 -21.57 13.78
N SER A 102 -18.80 -21.80 14.60
CA SER A 102 -18.76 -21.40 16.01
C SER A 102 -18.15 -20.00 16.21
N GLY A 103 -17.70 -19.35 15.13
CA GLY A 103 -16.97 -18.08 15.18
C GLY A 103 -15.50 -18.24 15.60
N THR A 104 -14.99 -19.47 15.67
CA THR A 104 -13.60 -19.73 16.04
C THR A 104 -12.69 -19.49 14.85
N LEU A 105 -11.57 -18.81 15.06
CA LEU A 105 -10.54 -18.57 14.04
C LEU A 105 -9.93 -19.90 13.60
N VAL A 106 -10.11 -20.26 12.33
CA VAL A 106 -9.58 -21.47 11.71
C VAL A 106 -8.23 -21.20 11.06
N SER A 107 -8.10 -20.05 10.40
CA SER A 107 -6.89 -19.68 9.67
C SER A 107 -6.77 -18.17 9.59
N ARG A 108 -5.54 -17.67 9.64
CA ARG A 108 -5.19 -16.27 9.44
C ARG A 108 -4.05 -16.19 8.44
N ARG A 109 -4.22 -15.39 7.40
CA ARG A 109 -3.21 -15.24 6.35
C ARG A 109 -3.05 -13.77 5.98
N ALA A 110 -1.81 -13.30 6.08
CA ALA A 110 -1.40 -12.04 5.49
C ALA A 110 -1.16 -12.23 3.98
N LEU A 111 -1.87 -11.46 3.17
CA LEU A 111 -1.75 -11.40 1.72
C LEU A 111 -1.02 -10.11 1.35
N ALA A 112 0.10 -10.24 0.65
CA ALA A 112 0.86 -9.12 0.14
C ALA A 112 0.21 -8.58 -1.15
N PRO A 113 0.50 -7.32 -1.55
CA PRO A 113 0.08 -6.77 -2.84
C PRO A 113 0.33 -7.70 -4.05
N ALA A 114 1.43 -8.46 -4.03
CA ALA A 114 1.81 -9.39 -5.10
C ALA A 114 0.94 -10.66 -5.19
N ASP A 115 0.21 -11.02 -4.12
CA ASP A 115 -0.70 -12.15 -4.09
C ASP A 115 -2.01 -11.86 -4.85
N PHE A 116 -2.29 -10.58 -5.11
CA PHE A 116 -3.49 -10.14 -5.80
C PHE A 116 -3.31 -10.07 -7.32
N ARG A 117 -4.43 -10.27 -8.02
CA ARG A 117 -4.58 -10.07 -9.47
C ARG A 117 -5.73 -9.11 -9.71
N THR A 118 -5.70 -8.37 -10.81
CA THR A 118 -6.86 -7.57 -11.21
C THR A 118 -8.01 -8.50 -11.63
N ALA A 119 -9.25 -8.03 -11.53
CA ALA A 119 -10.41 -8.80 -11.99
C ALA A 119 -10.33 -9.23 -13.47
N THR A 120 -9.58 -8.48 -14.29
CA THR A 120 -9.30 -8.79 -15.70
C THR A 120 -8.18 -9.82 -15.91
N GLY A 121 -7.65 -10.42 -14.84
CA GLY A 121 -6.61 -11.45 -14.89
C GLY A 121 -5.19 -10.91 -15.09
N GLY A 122 -5.02 -9.59 -15.10
CA GLY A 122 -3.70 -8.96 -15.11
C GLY A 122 -3.01 -9.05 -13.75
N SER A 123 -1.67 -9.00 -13.76
CA SER A 123 -0.94 -8.55 -12.57
C SER A 123 -1.39 -7.13 -12.23
N VAL A 124 -1.60 -6.82 -10.95
CA VAL A 124 -1.91 -5.45 -10.51
C VAL A 124 -0.77 -4.55 -11.00
N PRO A 125 -1.00 -3.66 -11.99
CA PRO A 125 0.05 -2.86 -12.59
C PRO A 125 0.27 -1.65 -11.68
N GLY A 126 0.94 -1.88 -10.56
CA GLY A 126 1.24 -0.80 -9.64
C GLY A 126 1.33 -1.27 -8.20
N VAL A 127 2.39 -0.86 -7.54
CA VAL A 127 2.51 -0.86 -6.07
C VAL A 127 1.58 0.21 -5.46
N ALA A 128 0.79 0.93 -6.27
CA ALA A 128 -0.03 2.06 -5.84
C ALA A 128 -1.38 2.16 -6.56
N LEU A 129 -2.36 2.69 -5.85
CA LEU A 129 -3.69 3.08 -6.32
C LEU A 129 -3.69 4.57 -6.66
N ALA A 130 -4.11 4.92 -7.88
CA ALA A 130 -4.25 6.31 -8.31
C ALA A 130 -5.32 7.05 -7.47
N PRO A 131 -5.23 8.39 -7.33
CA PRO A 131 -6.23 9.17 -6.60
C PRO A 131 -7.63 9.00 -7.18
N GLY A 132 -8.62 8.79 -6.32
CA GLY A 132 -10.02 8.56 -6.71
C GLY A 132 -10.28 7.25 -7.46
N SER A 133 -9.27 6.39 -7.63
CA SER A 133 -9.43 5.14 -8.38
C SER A 133 -10.04 4.03 -7.52
N GLU A 134 -10.80 3.17 -8.18
CA GLU A 134 -11.26 1.90 -7.63
C GLU A 134 -10.49 0.76 -8.30
N SER A 135 -10.07 -0.22 -7.51
CA SER A 135 -9.41 -1.42 -8.01
C SER A 135 -10.05 -2.66 -7.43
N GLN A 136 -10.51 -3.52 -8.33
CA GLN A 136 -11.01 -4.85 -8.01
C GLN A 136 -9.87 -5.85 -8.06
N LEU A 137 -9.58 -6.41 -6.89
CA LEU A 137 -8.49 -7.33 -6.62
C LEU A 137 -9.05 -8.72 -6.31
N GLN A 138 -8.36 -9.74 -6.78
CA GLN A 138 -8.70 -11.13 -6.51
C GLN A 138 -7.47 -11.89 -6.05
N ALA A 139 -7.64 -12.73 -5.03
CA ALA A 139 -6.64 -13.67 -4.58
C ALA A 139 -7.25 -15.07 -4.47
N LEU A 140 -6.49 -16.09 -4.90
CA LEU A 140 -6.89 -17.49 -4.78
C LEU A 140 -6.19 -18.10 -3.56
N LEU A 141 -6.98 -18.70 -2.69
CA LEU A 141 -6.55 -19.32 -1.45
C LEU A 141 -6.89 -20.81 -1.51
N THR A 142 -6.06 -21.66 -0.95
CA THR A 142 -6.38 -23.09 -0.78
C THR A 142 -6.64 -23.35 0.68
N ALA A 143 -7.82 -23.87 1.01
CA ALA A 143 -8.17 -24.26 2.37
C ALA A 143 -8.31 -25.78 2.39
N ARG A 144 -7.36 -26.49 2.99
CA ARG A 144 -7.32 -27.97 3.01
C ARG A 144 -8.49 -28.55 3.83
N GLY A 145 -9.67 -28.65 3.24
CA GLY A 145 -10.87 -29.25 3.85
C GLY A 145 -11.50 -28.44 4.99
N ALA A 146 -11.07 -27.20 5.21
CA ALA A 146 -11.66 -26.34 6.24
C ALA A 146 -13.01 -25.80 5.78
N ARG A 147 -14.08 -26.08 6.54
CA ARG A 147 -15.39 -25.46 6.31
C ARG A 147 -15.36 -24.02 6.83
N ILE A 148 -15.32 -23.09 5.90
CA ILE A 148 -15.38 -21.66 6.17
C ILE A 148 -16.84 -21.24 6.32
N SER A 149 -17.16 -20.58 7.43
CA SER A 149 -18.49 -20.01 7.70
C SER A 149 -18.49 -18.49 7.69
N GLY A 150 -17.40 -17.89 8.14
CA GLY A 150 -17.20 -16.46 8.18
C GLY A 150 -15.79 -16.06 7.79
N TYR A 151 -15.61 -14.78 7.48
CA TYR A 151 -14.31 -14.19 7.23
C TYR A 151 -14.29 -12.72 7.66
N THR A 152 -13.09 -12.22 7.92
CA THR A 152 -12.83 -10.82 8.25
C THR A 152 -11.59 -10.38 7.49
N VAL A 153 -11.65 -9.16 6.98
CA VAL A 153 -10.60 -8.55 6.15
C VAL A 153 -10.13 -7.27 6.83
N GLU A 154 -8.84 -7.19 7.12
CA GLU A 154 -8.22 -5.98 7.67
C GLU A 154 -7.09 -5.52 6.76
N LEU A 155 -6.98 -4.20 6.54
CA LEU A 155 -5.91 -3.60 5.74
C LEU A 155 -4.77 -3.17 6.66
N PHE A 156 -3.54 -3.42 6.26
CA PHE A 156 -2.36 -2.96 6.99
C PHE A 156 -1.16 -2.68 6.07
N TYR A 157 -0.17 -1.96 6.58
CA TYR A 157 1.16 -1.88 5.98
C TYR A 157 2.16 -2.54 6.93
N PRO A 158 2.96 -3.52 6.47
CA PRO A 158 4.02 -4.12 7.26
C PRO A 158 5.18 -3.14 7.52
#